data_AF-A0A2A2EFP9-F1
#
_entry.id   AF-A0A2A2EFP9-F1
#
_cell.length_a   1.000
_cell.length_b   1.000
_cell.length_c   1.000
_cell.angle_alpha   90.00
_cell.angle_beta   90.00
_cell.angle_gamma   90.00
#
_symmetry.space_group_name_H-M   'P 1'
#
loop_
_entity.id
_entity.type
_entity.pdbx_description
1 polymer ?
#
loop_
_entity_poly.entity_id
_entity_poly.type
_entity_poly.pdbx_seq_one_letter_code
_entity_poly.pdbx_strand_id
1 'polypeptide(L)' 'MTRRKIRSDCRVGMLEKMLGLPTGTIRNKDGRKTRSDKKLGTLRKEAKKK' A
#
# COMPACT_ATOMS: atom_id res chain seq x y z
N MET A 1 -2.13 20.49 10.96
CA MET A 1 -2.50 19.94 9.64
C MET A 1 -2.86 18.46 9.78
N THR A 2 -4.13 18.11 9.77
CA THR A 2 -4.57 16.71 9.78
C THR A 2 -4.25 16.07 8.43
N ARG A 3 -3.25 15.17 8.39
CA ARG A 3 -2.91 14.41 7.18
C ARG A 3 -4.07 13.48 6.86
N ARG A 4 -4.81 13.75 5.77
CA ARG A 4 -5.92 12.88 5.33
C ARG A 4 -5.39 11.45 5.14
N LYS A 5 -6.06 10.47 5.76
CA LYS A 5 -5.73 9.06 5.55
C LYS A 5 -5.94 8.72 4.08
N ILE A 6 -4.99 7.99 3.52
CA ILE A 6 -5.16 7.45 2.16
C ILE A 6 -6.29 6.43 2.19
N ARG A 7 -7.21 6.58 1.22
CA ARG A 7 -8.41 5.77 1.04
C ARG A 7 -8.04 4.30 0.88
N SER A 8 -8.80 3.39 1.51
CA SER A 8 -8.47 1.96 1.56
C SER A 8 -8.57 1.23 0.21
N ASP A 9 -9.36 1.76 -0.71
CA ASP A 9 -9.51 1.25 -2.08
C ASP A 9 -8.43 1.76 -3.05
N CYS A 10 -7.52 2.64 -2.61
CA CYS A 10 -6.37 3.05 -3.41
C CYS A 10 -5.48 1.85 -3.74
N ARG A 11 -4.96 1.80 -4.96
CA ARG A 11 -4.01 0.77 -5.44
C ARG A 11 -2.60 1.07 -4.96
N VAL A 12 -1.82 0.03 -4.66
CA VAL A 12 -0.43 0.15 -4.21
C VAL A 12 0.45 0.89 -5.21
N GLY A 13 0.33 0.60 -6.51
CA GLY A 13 1.12 1.32 -7.52
C GLY A 13 0.76 2.80 -7.66
N MET A 14 -0.51 3.17 -7.41
CA MET A 14 -0.92 4.57 -7.39
C MET A 14 -0.42 5.27 -6.12
N LEU A 15 -0.49 4.57 -4.99
CA LEU A 15 0.01 5.05 -3.70
C LEU A 15 1.51 5.36 -3.76
N GLU A 16 2.31 4.46 -4.34
CA GLU A 16 3.75 4.68 -4.52
C GLU A 16 4.02 5.94 -5.35
N LYS A 17 3.32 6.11 -6.47
CA LYS A 17 3.42 7.33 -7.30
C LYS A 17 2.98 8.59 -6.56
N MET A 18 1.86 8.53 -5.84
CA MET A 18 1.31 9.66 -5.08
C MET A 18 2.26 10.10 -3.94
N LEU A 19 3.01 9.16 -3.37
CA LEU A 19 4.01 9.42 -2.34
C LEU A 19 5.40 9.74 -2.90
N GLY A 20 5.61 9.69 -4.21
CA GLY A 20 6.93 9.86 -4.83
C GLY A 20 7.90 8.72 -4.54
N LEU A 21 7.37 7.54 -4.18
CA LEU A 21 8.17 6.35 -3.88
C LEU A 21 8.48 5.57 -5.16
N PRO A 22 9.67 4.94 -5.25
CA PRO A 22 9.96 4.02 -6.34
C PRO A 22 9.00 2.83 -6.31
N THR A 23 8.71 2.28 -7.49
CA THR A 23 7.75 1.19 -7.64
C THR A 23 8.24 -0.09 -6.95
N GLY A 24 7.37 -0.70 -6.14
CA GLY A 24 7.71 -1.87 -5.33
C GLY A 24 8.40 -1.54 -3.99
N THR A 25 8.29 -0.31 -3.51
CA THR A 25 8.65 0.07 -2.14
C THR A 25 7.74 -0.63 -1.13
N ILE A 26 6.45 -0.75 -1.44
CA ILE A 26 5.49 -1.46 -0.59
C ILE A 26 5.66 -2.97 -0.83
N ARG A 27 5.95 -3.69 0.26
CA ARG A 27 6.19 -5.14 0.26
C ARG A 27 5.14 -5.86 1.08
N ASN A 28 4.86 -7.11 0.71
CA ASN A 28 4.04 -8.01 1.50
C ASN A 28 4.80 -8.46 2.75
N LYS A 29 4.08 -9.08 3.70
CA LYS A 29 4.66 -9.64 4.93
C LYS A 29 5.80 -10.63 4.65
N ASP A 30 5.71 -11.37 3.55
CA ASP A 30 6.71 -12.35 3.11
C ASP A 30 7.93 -11.71 2.40
N GLY A 31 8.07 -10.38 2.42
CA GLY A 31 9.19 -9.64 1.81
C GLY A 31 9.13 -9.50 0.28
N ARG A 32 8.22 -10.21 -0.40
CA ARG A 32 7.96 -10.07 -1.84
C ARG A 32 7.31 -8.73 -2.17
N LYS A 33 7.60 -8.19 -3.35
CA LYS A 33 6.96 -6.96 -3.86
C LYS A 33 5.44 -7.14 -3.85
N THR A 34 4.73 -6.13 -3.35
CA THR A 34 3.27 -6.14 -3.44
C THR A 34 2.85 -5.92 -4.89
N ARG A 35 1.83 -6.65 -5.33
CA ARG A 35 1.20 -6.44 -6.63
C ARG A 35 0.68 -5.00 -6.75
N SER A 36 1.02 -4.31 -7.83
CA SER A 36 0.66 -2.89 -8.04
C SER A 36 -0.85 -2.65 -8.11
N ASP A 37 -1.63 -3.65 -8.55
CA ASP A 37 -3.09 -3.61 -8.61
C ASP A 37 -3.79 -3.89 -7.27
N LYS A 38 -3.05 -4.32 -6.23
CA LYS A 38 -3.60 -4.66 -4.93
C LYS A 38 -4.15 -3.42 -4.22
N LYS A 39 -5.29 -3.57 -3.54
CA LYS A 39 -5.89 -2.52 -2.70
C LYS A 39 -5.11 -2.36 -1.39
N LEU A 40 -4.89 -1.12 -0.98
CA LEU A 40 -4.24 -0.75 0.28
C LEU A 40 -4.97 -1.33 1.51
N GLY A 41 -6.30 -1.39 1.46
CA GLY A 41 -7.13 -1.94 2.53
C GLY A 41 -6.88 -3.42 2.76
N THR A 42 -6.68 -4.20 1.68
CA THR A 42 -6.32 -5.61 1.80
C THR A 42 -4.95 -5.76 2.44
N LEU A 43 -3.98 -4.96 2.01
CA LEU A 43 -2.63 -4.96 2.59
C LEU A 43 -2.65 -4.58 4.08
N ARG A 44 -3.45 -3.58 4.48
CA ARG A 44 -3.64 -3.21 5.89
C ARG A 44 -4.27 -4.35 6.71
N LYS A 45 -5.26 -5.08 6.15
CA LYS A 45 -5.88 -6.23 6.83
C LYS A 45 -4.89 -7.38 7.02
N GLU A 46 -4.12 -7.70 5.98
CA GLU A 46 -3.06 -8.72 6.04
C GLU A 46 -1.98 -8.35 7.06
N ALA A 47 -1.56 -7.08 7.09
CA ALA A 47 -0.62 -6.58 8.09
C ALA A 47 -1.18 -6.63 9.52
N LYS A 48 -2.50 -6.46 9.69
CA LYS A 48 -3.18 -6.47 11.00
C LYS A 48 -3.49 -7.88 11.53
N LYS A 49 -3.56 -8.93 10.70
CA LYS A 49 -3.82 -10.33 11.10
C LYS A 49 -2.63 -10.96 11.86
N LYS A 50 -2.10 -10.25 12.85
CA LYS A 50 -1.12 -10.75 13.80
C LYS A 50 -1.83 -11.54 14.89
#